data_AF-A0A1H3YKQ4-F1
#
_entry.id   AF-A0A1H3YKQ4-F1
#
_cell.length_a   1.000
_cell.length_b   1.000
_cell.length_c   1.000
_cell.angle_alpha   90.00
_cell.angle_beta   90.00
_cell.angle_gamma   90.00
#
_symmetry.space_group_name_H-M   'P 1'
#
loop_
_entity.id
_entity.type
_entity.pdbx_description
1 polymer ?
#
loop_
_entity_poly.entity_id
_entity_poly.type
_entity_poly.pdbx_seq_one_letter_code
_entity_poly.pdbx_strand_id
1 'polypeptide(L)'
;MGTSIVDNLAVHVTCISDDFLDKYLGTANGDYIKVYLFMLRHRGEQFSKEQAADALNLTDKDIERALRYWEKQGVFESSSGSIQDQDMEEEAEHRIVRRRKVKKAAITEEDFLEAEEKIETLQGTVDDVETDEEFNSILYFARQMLPSLPSVRQVGALKFMYKELKMSSDVIEFLIEYCASAKKTTYQYMQAVAMNWHEQGVATVAQATELVKSIEESKNKKQTSRAASKSSGKANKFINLEQREVDYDSIVNLRTLNRMKNVTN
;
A
#
# COMPACT_ATOMS: atom_id res chain seq x y z
N MET A 1 -22.15 42.77 -11.97
CA MET A 1 -22.74 41.44 -12.13
C MET A 1 -21.92 40.47 -11.31
N GLY A 2 -22.46 39.99 -10.19
CA GLY A 2 -21.75 39.06 -9.31
C GLY A 2 -21.84 37.64 -9.84
N THR A 3 -20.71 37.01 -10.12
CA THR A 3 -20.66 35.57 -10.40
C THR A 3 -20.75 34.82 -9.09
N SER A 4 -21.91 34.23 -8.80
CA SER A 4 -22.04 33.18 -7.79
C SER A 4 -21.28 31.98 -8.30
N ILE A 5 -20.11 31.70 -7.73
CA ILE A 5 -19.44 30.41 -7.87
C ILE A 5 -20.05 29.54 -6.77
N VAL A 6 -21.05 28.76 -7.14
CA VAL A 6 -21.56 27.66 -6.32
C VAL A 6 -20.66 26.46 -6.58
N ASP A 7 -20.02 25.97 -5.52
CA ASP A 7 -19.39 24.66 -5.54
C ASP A 7 -20.51 23.61 -5.65
N ASN A 8 -20.56 22.95 -6.81
CA ASN A 8 -21.65 22.05 -7.20
C ASN A 8 -21.18 20.58 -7.22
N LEU A 9 -20.06 20.27 -6.54
CA LEU A 9 -19.63 18.89 -6.37
C LEU A 9 -20.58 18.16 -5.42
N ALA A 10 -21.62 17.55 -5.98
CA ALA A 10 -22.28 16.43 -5.34
C ALA A 10 -21.20 15.36 -5.07
N VAL A 11 -20.94 15.08 -3.79
CA VAL A 11 -19.93 14.09 -3.39
C VAL A 11 -20.46 12.70 -3.74
N HIS A 12 -20.15 12.25 -4.95
CA HIS A 12 -20.41 10.89 -5.39
C HIS A 12 -19.17 10.04 -5.16
N VAL A 13 -19.30 9.02 -4.32
CA VAL A 13 -18.21 8.10 -3.98
C VAL A 13 -18.27 6.90 -4.92
N THR A 14 -17.13 6.51 -5.48
CA THR A 14 -16.97 5.25 -6.21
C THR A 14 -16.15 4.30 -5.35
N CYS A 15 -16.79 3.25 -4.82
CA CYS A 15 -16.12 2.25 -3.99
C CYS A 15 -15.26 1.33 -4.86
N ILE A 16 -14.01 1.11 -4.46
CA ILE A 16 -13.05 0.23 -5.13
C ILE A 16 -12.70 -0.89 -4.14
N SER A 17 -12.53 -2.12 -4.61
CA SER A 17 -12.18 -3.25 -3.73
C SER A 17 -10.72 -3.21 -3.30
N ASP A 18 -10.44 -3.55 -2.04
CA ASP A 18 -9.08 -3.70 -1.52
C ASP A 18 -8.27 -4.73 -2.33
N ASP A 19 -8.93 -5.79 -2.80
CA ASP A 19 -8.37 -6.76 -3.73
C ASP A 19 -7.82 -6.12 -5.02
N PHE A 20 -8.54 -5.13 -5.56
CA PHE A 20 -8.08 -4.41 -6.74
C PHE A 20 -6.86 -3.54 -6.41
N LEU A 21 -6.91 -2.83 -5.28
CA LEU A 21 -5.86 -1.95 -4.82
C LEU A 21 -4.54 -2.73 -4.60
N ASP A 22 -4.62 -3.87 -3.94
CA ASP A 22 -3.43 -4.65 -3.59
C ASP A 22 -2.80 -5.36 -4.80
N LYS A 23 -3.62 -5.85 -5.73
CA LYS A 23 -3.14 -6.69 -6.84
C LYS A 23 -2.81 -5.92 -8.11
N TYR A 24 -3.58 -4.88 -8.42
CA TYR A 24 -3.54 -4.24 -9.74
C TYR A 24 -3.10 -2.78 -9.72
N LEU A 25 -3.30 -2.04 -8.62
CA LEU A 25 -2.97 -0.61 -8.57
C LEU A 25 -1.47 -0.32 -8.82
N GLY A 26 -0.59 -1.17 -8.28
CA GLY A 26 0.87 -0.99 -8.42
C GLY A 26 1.47 -1.60 -9.69
N THR A 27 0.75 -2.51 -10.36
CA THR A 27 1.28 -3.30 -11.48
C THR A 27 0.69 -2.91 -12.84
N ALA A 28 -0.53 -2.36 -12.86
CA ALA A 28 -1.18 -1.91 -14.08
C ALA A 28 -0.66 -0.53 -14.54
N ASN A 29 -0.79 -0.25 -15.84
CA ASN A 29 -0.52 1.08 -16.37
C ASN A 29 -1.51 2.09 -15.77
N GLY A 30 -1.04 3.28 -15.38
CA GLY A 30 -1.86 4.36 -14.85
C GLY A 30 -3.04 4.71 -15.74
N ASP A 31 -2.86 4.66 -17.07
CA ASP A 31 -3.96 4.90 -18.01
C ASP A 31 -4.99 3.78 -18.01
N TYR A 32 -4.60 2.54 -17.74
CA TYR A 32 -5.53 1.41 -17.62
C TYR A 32 -6.36 1.50 -16.35
N ILE A 33 -5.76 2.02 -15.26
CA ILE A 33 -6.46 2.30 -14.00
C ILE A 33 -7.50 3.41 -14.22
N LYS A 34 -7.15 4.48 -14.96
CA LYS A 34 -8.12 5.53 -15.33
C LYS A 34 -9.32 4.95 -16.08
N VAL A 35 -9.07 4.09 -17.06
CA VAL A 35 -10.14 3.39 -17.78
C VAL A 35 -10.98 2.55 -16.83
N TYR A 36 -10.37 1.75 -15.96
CA TYR A 36 -11.10 0.95 -14.97
C TYR A 36 -12.02 1.80 -14.07
N LEU A 37 -11.50 2.90 -13.51
CA LEU A 37 -12.26 3.81 -12.65
C LEU A 37 -13.39 4.51 -13.41
N PHE A 38 -13.16 4.87 -14.67
CA PHE A 38 -14.18 5.45 -15.53
C PHE A 38 -15.33 4.46 -15.77
N MET A 39 -15.01 3.20 -16.09
CA MET A 39 -16.02 2.13 -16.26
C MET A 39 -16.79 1.90 -14.95
N LEU A 40 -16.11 1.93 -13.81
CA LEU A 40 -16.71 1.70 -12.49
C LEU A 40 -17.64 2.85 -12.07
N ARG A 41 -17.26 4.09 -12.39
CA ARG A 41 -18.05 5.31 -12.14
C ARG A 41 -19.36 5.34 -12.94
N HIS A 42 -19.33 4.81 -14.18
CA HIS A 42 -20.45 4.79 -15.12
C HIS A 42 -21.11 3.40 -15.21
N ARG A 43 -21.01 2.59 -14.15
CA ARG A 43 -21.64 1.26 -14.10
C ARG A 43 -23.16 1.41 -14.22
N GLY A 44 -23.74 0.85 -15.28
CA GLY A 44 -25.18 0.96 -15.59
C GLY A 44 -25.54 2.08 -16.57
N GLU A 45 -24.57 2.90 -16.97
CA GLU A 45 -24.73 3.88 -18.03
C GLU A 45 -24.12 3.35 -19.34
N GLN A 46 -24.78 3.62 -20.47
CA GLN A 46 -24.25 3.30 -21.78
C GLN A 46 -23.40 4.47 -22.28
N PHE A 47 -22.13 4.23 -22.60
CA PHE A 47 -21.25 5.23 -23.21
C PHE A 47 -20.51 4.63 -24.41
N SER A 48 -20.21 5.48 -25.39
CA SER A 48 -19.35 5.11 -26.53
C SER A 48 -17.89 5.06 -26.11
N LYS A 49 -17.09 4.24 -26.81
CA LYS A 49 -15.63 4.23 -26.65
C LYS A 49 -15.01 5.62 -26.91
N GLU A 50 -15.59 6.37 -27.84
CA GLU A 50 -15.15 7.72 -28.21
C GLU A 50 -15.37 8.69 -27.03
N GLN A 51 -16.51 8.58 -26.34
CA GLN A 51 -16.81 9.40 -25.16
C GLN A 51 -15.85 9.09 -24.00
N ALA A 52 -15.50 7.82 -23.81
CA ALA A 52 -14.50 7.43 -22.82
C ALA A 52 -13.09 7.90 -23.19
N ALA A 53 -12.73 7.83 -24.48
CA ALA A 53 -11.46 8.33 -25.01
C ALA A 53 -11.32 9.84 -24.79
N ASP A 54 -12.34 10.61 -25.17
CA ASP A 54 -12.39 12.06 -24.97
C ASP A 54 -12.36 12.44 -23.48
N ALA A 55 -13.13 11.76 -22.63
CA ALA A 55 -13.18 12.06 -21.20
C ALA A 55 -11.85 11.77 -20.48
N LEU A 56 -11.10 10.76 -20.94
CA LEU A 56 -9.84 10.33 -20.33
C LEU A 56 -8.59 10.93 -21.01
N ASN A 57 -8.77 11.70 -22.08
CA ASN A 57 -7.69 12.17 -22.96
C ASN A 57 -6.80 11.02 -23.46
N LEU A 58 -7.43 9.92 -23.88
CA LEU A 58 -6.78 8.73 -24.43
C LEU A 58 -7.22 8.51 -25.88
N THR A 59 -6.49 7.69 -26.64
CA THR A 59 -6.96 7.27 -27.97
C THR A 59 -7.92 6.09 -27.87
N ASP A 60 -8.82 5.92 -28.83
CA ASP A 60 -9.71 4.74 -28.89
C ASP A 60 -8.93 3.42 -28.80
N LYS A 61 -7.74 3.38 -29.41
CA LYS A 61 -6.85 2.21 -29.36
C LYS A 61 -6.32 1.94 -27.96
N ASP A 62 -6.07 2.97 -27.16
CA ASP A 62 -5.62 2.83 -25.78
C ASP A 62 -6.77 2.39 -24.87
N ILE A 63 -8.00 2.88 -25.11
CA ILE A 63 -9.21 2.36 -24.46
C ILE A 63 -9.37 0.87 -24.77
N GLU A 64 -9.27 0.46 -26.04
CA GLU A 64 -9.37 -0.95 -26.42
C GLU A 64 -8.27 -1.83 -25.82
N ARG A 65 -7.04 -1.34 -25.75
CA ARG A 65 -5.92 -2.04 -25.08
C ARG A 65 -6.17 -2.20 -23.59
N ALA A 66 -6.68 -1.15 -22.93
CA ALA A 66 -7.01 -1.19 -21.52
C ALA A 66 -8.13 -2.21 -21.24
N LEU A 67 -9.20 -2.18 -22.04
CA LEU A 67 -10.30 -3.14 -21.93
C LEU A 67 -9.80 -4.59 -22.09
N ARG A 68 -9.03 -4.87 -23.15
CA ARG A 68 -8.45 -6.20 -23.38
C ARG A 68 -7.50 -6.64 -22.26
N TYR A 69 -6.74 -5.70 -21.70
CA TYR A 69 -5.87 -5.98 -20.56
C TYR A 69 -6.71 -6.46 -19.35
N TRP A 70 -7.79 -5.75 -19.03
CA TRP A 70 -8.66 -6.11 -17.91
C TRP A 70 -9.47 -7.39 -18.16
N GLU A 71 -9.89 -7.64 -19.40
CA GLU A 71 -10.46 -8.94 -19.80
C GLU A 71 -9.46 -10.08 -19.57
N LYS A 72 -8.19 -9.89 -19.98
CA LYS A 72 -7.12 -10.88 -19.76
C LYS A 72 -6.83 -11.13 -18.28
N GLN A 73 -6.93 -10.09 -17.44
CA GLN A 73 -6.78 -10.22 -15.99
C GLN A 73 -8.02 -10.83 -15.31
N GLY A 74 -9.11 -11.06 -16.05
CA GLY A 74 -10.38 -11.57 -15.54
C GLY A 74 -11.15 -10.56 -14.69
N VAL A 75 -10.84 -9.26 -14.82
CA VAL A 75 -11.51 -8.16 -14.12
C VAL A 75 -12.79 -7.75 -14.84
N PHE A 76 -12.80 -7.86 -16.18
CA PHE A 76 -14.00 -7.69 -17.00
C PHE A 76 -14.37 -9.00 -17.71
N GLU A 77 -15.67 -9.25 -17.87
CA GLU A 77 -16.19 -10.32 -18.71
C GLU A 77 -16.87 -9.72 -19.94
N SER A 78 -16.47 -10.16 -21.13
CA SER A 78 -17.07 -9.72 -22.39
C SER A 78 -18.49 -10.29 -22.48
N SER A 79 -19.51 -9.49 -22.19
CA SER A 79 -20.91 -9.87 -22.38
C SER A 79 -21.28 -9.78 -23.86
N SER A 80 -20.86 -10.76 -24.67
CA SER A 80 -21.32 -10.91 -26.06
C SER A 80 -22.70 -11.59 -26.10
N GLY A 81 -23.69 -11.01 -25.43
CA GLY A 81 -25.04 -11.54 -25.36
C GLY A 81 -26.02 -10.41 -25.09
N SER A 82 -26.81 -10.08 -26.11
CA SER A 82 -28.00 -9.25 -26.01
C SER A 82 -28.92 -9.80 -24.92
N ILE A 83 -28.98 -9.14 -23.77
CA ILE A 83 -29.98 -9.41 -22.74
C ILE A 83 -30.58 -8.07 -22.36
N GLN A 84 -31.87 -7.96 -22.63
CA GLN A 84 -32.72 -6.83 -22.32
C GLN A 84 -32.65 -6.54 -20.82
N ASP A 85 -32.50 -5.25 -20.52
CA ASP A 85 -32.50 -4.66 -19.20
C ASP A 85 -33.77 -5.02 -18.44
N GLN A 86 -33.65 -5.81 -17.36
CA GLN A 86 -34.38 -5.60 -16.09
C GLN A 86 -33.99 -6.55 -14.95
N ASP A 87 -33.27 -7.65 -15.19
CA ASP A 87 -32.96 -8.66 -14.14
C ASP A 87 -31.45 -8.85 -13.85
N MET A 88 -30.61 -7.87 -14.21
CA MET A 88 -29.14 -8.01 -14.23
C MET A 88 -28.45 -7.92 -12.85
N GLU A 89 -29.09 -7.35 -11.83
CA GLU A 89 -28.48 -7.21 -10.49
C GLU A 89 -28.53 -8.51 -9.68
N GLU A 90 -29.65 -9.24 -9.74
CA GLU A 90 -29.79 -10.53 -9.08
C GLU A 90 -28.97 -11.62 -9.80
N GLU A 91 -28.94 -11.66 -11.14
CA GLU A 91 -28.14 -12.67 -11.84
C GLU A 91 -26.63 -12.47 -11.71
N ALA A 92 -26.14 -11.23 -11.60
CA ALA A 92 -24.71 -10.95 -11.38
C ALA A 92 -24.28 -11.37 -9.98
N GLU A 93 -25.08 -11.07 -8.94
CA GLU A 93 -24.86 -11.54 -7.58
C GLU A 93 -24.96 -13.06 -7.49
N HIS A 94 -26.00 -13.67 -8.09
CA HIS A 94 -26.14 -15.13 -8.13
C HIS A 94 -25.03 -15.81 -8.95
N ARG A 95 -24.46 -15.20 -9.99
CA ARG A 95 -23.27 -15.72 -10.72
C ARG A 95 -21.99 -15.60 -9.89
N ILE A 96 -21.77 -14.48 -9.21
CA ILE A 96 -20.63 -14.30 -8.28
C ILE A 96 -20.73 -15.30 -7.12
N VAL A 97 -21.93 -15.52 -6.59
CA VAL A 97 -22.23 -16.53 -5.56
C VAL A 97 -22.04 -17.95 -6.10
N ARG A 98 -22.47 -18.27 -7.33
CA ARG A 98 -22.23 -19.58 -7.96
C ARG A 98 -20.74 -19.84 -8.24
N ARG A 99 -19.97 -18.83 -8.68
CA ARG A 99 -18.51 -18.94 -8.86
C ARG A 99 -17.77 -19.07 -7.53
N ARG A 100 -18.23 -18.35 -6.49
CA ARG A 100 -17.76 -18.54 -5.11
C ARG A 100 -18.09 -19.95 -4.62
N LYS A 101 -19.28 -20.48 -4.91
CA LYS A 101 -19.69 -21.86 -4.57
C LYS A 101 -18.90 -22.94 -5.30
N VAL A 102 -18.41 -22.73 -6.53
CA VAL A 102 -17.56 -23.77 -7.20
C VAL A 102 -16.15 -23.83 -6.61
N LYS A 103 -15.64 -22.75 -6.00
CA LYS A 103 -14.36 -22.78 -5.25
C LYS A 103 -14.52 -22.94 -3.73
N LYS A 104 -15.74 -22.82 -3.19
CA LYS A 104 -16.14 -23.04 -1.79
C LYS A 104 -17.42 -23.88 -1.70
N ALA A 105 -17.46 -25.01 -2.39
CA ALA A 105 -18.32 -26.13 -2.01
C ALA A 105 -17.35 -27.18 -1.47
N ALA A 106 -17.42 -27.60 -0.21
CA ALA A 106 -18.54 -27.57 0.70
C ALA A 106 -18.11 -27.10 2.09
N ILE A 107 -18.86 -26.15 2.65
CA ILE A 107 -19.07 -26.05 4.10
C ILE A 107 -20.57 -25.74 4.25
N THR A 108 -21.36 -26.77 4.55
CA THR A 108 -22.77 -26.73 4.95
C THR A 108 -22.91 -26.09 6.33
N GLU A 109 -24.13 -25.73 6.75
CA GLU A 109 -24.39 -25.28 8.14
C GLU A 109 -24.00 -26.36 9.16
N GLU A 110 -24.15 -27.63 8.78
CA GLU A 110 -23.61 -28.77 9.52
C GLU A 110 -22.08 -28.75 9.54
N ASP A 111 -21.40 -28.42 8.44
CA ASP A 111 -19.94 -28.26 8.43
C ASP A 111 -19.47 -26.98 9.18
N PHE A 112 -20.32 -25.97 9.39
CA PHE A 112 -20.00 -24.78 10.19
C PHE A 112 -20.14 -25.06 11.68
N LEU A 113 -21.21 -25.75 12.08
CA LEU A 113 -21.38 -26.27 13.43
C LEU A 113 -20.35 -27.35 13.75
N GLU A 114 -20.02 -28.23 12.80
CA GLU A 114 -18.95 -29.22 12.94
C GLU A 114 -17.57 -28.56 12.88
N ALA A 115 -17.40 -27.41 12.21
CA ALA A 115 -16.18 -26.61 12.29
C ALA A 115 -16.07 -25.83 13.61
N GLU A 116 -17.15 -25.34 14.19
CA GLU A 116 -17.19 -24.75 15.52
C GLU A 116 -16.96 -25.81 16.61
N GLU A 117 -17.61 -26.97 16.50
CA GLU A 117 -17.37 -28.15 17.35
C GLU A 117 -15.97 -28.73 17.10
N LYS A 118 -15.41 -28.65 15.89
CA LYS A 118 -14.00 -28.95 15.61
C LYS A 118 -13.06 -27.88 16.15
N ILE A 119 -13.42 -26.60 16.17
CA ILE A 119 -12.64 -25.53 16.82
C ILE A 119 -12.65 -25.73 18.35
N GLU A 120 -13.78 -26.16 18.92
CA GLU A 120 -13.97 -26.50 20.33
C GLU A 120 -13.27 -27.83 20.69
N THR A 121 -13.31 -28.86 19.84
CA THR A 121 -12.57 -30.13 20.05
C THR A 121 -11.09 -30.04 19.66
N LEU A 122 -10.70 -29.07 18.82
CA LEU A 122 -9.30 -28.65 18.58
C LEU A 122 -8.76 -27.75 19.69
N GLN A 123 -9.55 -27.39 20.72
CA GLN A 123 -9.02 -26.87 21.98
C GLN A 123 -7.95 -27.81 22.58
N GLY A 124 -7.94 -29.10 22.21
CA GLY A 124 -6.91 -30.06 22.59
C GLY A 124 -5.49 -29.82 22.05
N THR A 125 -5.21 -28.73 21.32
CA THR A 125 -3.82 -28.28 21.04
C THR A 125 -3.58 -26.79 21.36
N VAL A 126 -4.55 -26.16 22.03
CA VAL A 126 -4.52 -24.77 22.53
C VAL A 126 -4.80 -24.72 24.04
N ASP A 127 -4.91 -25.87 24.72
CA ASP A 127 -5.00 -25.93 26.19
C ASP A 127 -3.82 -25.25 26.92
N ASP A 128 -2.68 -25.07 26.23
CA ASP A 128 -1.52 -24.35 26.76
C ASP A 128 -1.48 -22.85 26.40
N VAL A 129 -2.49 -22.27 25.73
CA VAL A 129 -2.44 -20.86 25.29
C VAL A 129 -3.68 -20.05 25.68
N GLU A 130 -4.85 -20.65 25.87
CA GLU A 130 -5.97 -19.92 26.47
C GLU A 130 -5.73 -19.61 27.96
N THR A 131 -4.86 -20.37 28.63
CA THR A 131 -4.48 -20.19 30.04
C THR A 131 -3.17 -19.43 30.24
N ASP A 132 -2.46 -19.09 29.16
CA ASP A 132 -1.17 -18.42 29.26
C ASP A 132 -1.37 -16.91 29.44
N GLU A 133 -1.46 -16.50 30.70
CA GLU A 133 -1.61 -15.09 31.10
C GLU A 133 -0.50 -14.20 30.50
N GLU A 134 0.72 -14.72 30.35
CA GLU A 134 1.85 -13.99 29.79
C GLU A 134 1.65 -13.76 28.29
N PHE A 135 1.25 -14.80 27.54
CA PHE A 135 0.99 -14.62 26.11
C PHE A 135 -0.23 -13.72 25.85
N ASN A 136 -1.26 -13.80 26.69
CA ASN A 136 -2.40 -12.90 26.63
C ASN A 136 -2.03 -11.44 26.94
N SER A 137 -1.09 -11.20 27.86
CA SER A 137 -0.51 -9.86 28.09
C SER A 137 0.12 -9.31 26.82
N ILE A 138 0.95 -10.12 26.15
CA ILE A 138 1.59 -9.74 24.88
C ILE A 138 0.55 -9.36 23.82
N LEU A 139 -0.52 -10.15 23.67
CA LEU A 139 -1.58 -9.88 22.69
C LEU A 139 -2.34 -8.59 23.01
N TYR A 140 -2.64 -8.36 24.30
CA TYR A 140 -3.29 -7.14 24.75
C TYR A 140 -2.42 -5.91 24.46
N PHE A 141 -1.13 -5.98 24.80
CA PHE A 141 -0.17 -4.92 24.52
C PHE A 141 0.01 -4.67 23.01
N ALA A 142 0.08 -5.74 22.21
CA ALA A 142 0.15 -5.65 20.76
C ALA A 142 -1.04 -4.90 20.18
N ARG A 143 -2.26 -5.13 20.69
CA ARG A 143 -3.45 -4.40 20.27
C ARG A 143 -3.37 -2.90 20.58
N GLN A 144 -2.70 -2.52 21.67
CA GLN A 144 -2.57 -1.12 22.07
C GLN A 144 -1.51 -0.37 21.25
N MET A 145 -0.40 -1.03 20.92
CA MET A 145 0.75 -0.38 20.28
C MET A 145 0.73 -0.45 18.75
N LEU A 146 0.07 -1.45 18.18
CA LEU A 146 -0.06 -1.58 16.73
C LEU A 146 -1.19 -0.66 16.21
N PRO A 147 -1.07 -0.15 14.97
CA PRO A 147 -2.08 0.76 14.39
C PRO A 147 -3.42 0.07 14.08
N SER A 148 -3.46 -1.26 14.09
CA SER A 148 -4.64 -2.08 13.87
C SER A 148 -4.55 -3.34 14.74
N LEU A 149 -5.64 -4.11 14.81
CA LEU A 149 -5.60 -5.40 15.49
C LEU A 149 -4.47 -6.29 14.93
N PRO A 150 -3.76 -7.04 15.78
CA PRO A 150 -2.71 -7.93 15.33
C PRO A 150 -3.26 -8.93 14.30
N SER A 151 -2.69 -8.93 13.09
CA SER A 151 -3.00 -9.92 12.06
C SER A 151 -2.57 -11.32 12.52
N VAL A 152 -3.22 -12.37 12.00
CA VAL A 152 -2.85 -13.78 12.25
C VAL A 152 -1.35 -14.05 12.05
N ARG A 153 -0.73 -13.40 11.05
CA ARG A 153 0.73 -13.53 10.82
C ARG A 153 1.57 -12.83 11.89
N GLN A 154 1.13 -11.69 12.40
CA GLN A 154 1.79 -11.01 13.51
C GLN A 154 1.63 -11.84 14.79
N VAL A 155 0.43 -12.35 15.08
CA VAL A 155 0.18 -13.28 16.20
C VAL A 155 1.07 -14.52 16.10
N GLY A 156 1.23 -15.10 14.90
CA GLY A 156 2.17 -16.19 14.66
C GLY A 156 3.62 -15.82 14.98
N ALA A 157 4.07 -14.61 14.59
CA ALA A 157 5.40 -14.12 14.93
C ALA A 157 5.57 -13.88 16.45
N LEU A 158 4.54 -13.36 17.13
CA LEU A 158 4.53 -13.21 18.59
C LEU A 158 4.65 -14.58 19.28
N LYS A 159 3.87 -15.57 18.82
CA LYS A 159 3.92 -16.95 19.35
C LYS A 159 5.29 -17.60 19.12
N PHE A 160 5.92 -17.36 17.97
CA PHE A 160 7.28 -17.80 17.68
C PHE A 160 8.30 -17.22 18.67
N MET A 161 8.24 -15.91 18.95
CA MET A 161 9.14 -15.27 19.92
C MET A 161 8.97 -15.85 21.34
N TYR A 162 7.72 -16.08 21.73
CA TYR A 162 7.39 -16.57 23.05
C TYR A 162 7.73 -18.06 23.24
N LYS A 163 7.32 -18.94 22.30
CA LYS A 163 7.52 -20.39 22.44
C LYS A 163 8.85 -20.90 21.91
N GLU A 164 9.33 -20.40 20.77
CA GLU A 164 10.55 -20.93 20.13
C GLU A 164 11.80 -20.19 20.62
N LEU A 165 11.76 -18.86 20.70
CA LEU A 165 12.92 -18.07 21.18
C LEU A 165 12.96 -17.97 22.71
N LYS A 166 11.89 -18.39 23.39
CA LYS A 166 11.72 -18.31 24.86
C LYS A 166 12.04 -16.92 25.41
N MET A 167 11.64 -15.89 24.66
CA MET A 167 11.75 -14.50 25.13
C MET A 167 10.67 -14.24 26.17
N SER A 168 11.01 -13.49 27.21
CA SER A 168 10.03 -13.09 28.24
C SER A 168 8.98 -12.13 27.67
N SER A 169 7.80 -12.12 28.30
CA SER A 169 6.69 -11.21 27.94
C SER A 169 7.17 -9.77 27.81
N ASP A 170 7.85 -9.27 28.84
CA ASP A 170 8.31 -7.87 28.90
C ASP A 170 9.26 -7.51 27.73
N VAL A 171 10.10 -8.44 27.29
CA VAL A 171 11.03 -8.19 26.17
C VAL A 171 10.28 -8.18 24.85
N ILE A 172 9.27 -9.04 24.69
CA ILE A 172 8.42 -9.05 23.50
C ILE A 172 7.56 -7.77 23.45
N GLU A 173 7.00 -7.33 24.57
CA GLU A 173 6.29 -6.05 24.68
C GLU A 173 7.20 -4.88 24.29
N PHE A 174 8.41 -4.81 24.84
CA PHE A 174 9.37 -3.77 24.49
C PHE A 174 9.78 -3.83 23.00
N LEU A 175 9.89 -5.03 22.41
CA LEU A 175 10.15 -5.19 20.99
C LEU A 175 9.01 -4.64 20.13
N ILE A 176 7.75 -4.90 20.51
CA ILE A 176 6.58 -4.34 19.83
C ILE A 176 6.61 -2.81 19.89
N GLU A 177 6.91 -2.24 21.06
CA GLU A 177 7.05 -0.79 21.24
C GLU A 177 8.15 -0.22 20.32
N TYR A 178 9.31 -0.87 20.26
CA TYR A 178 10.40 -0.48 19.37
C TYR A 178 10.01 -0.56 17.88
N CYS A 179 9.31 -1.60 17.46
CA CYS A 179 8.81 -1.73 16.09
C CYS A 179 7.78 -0.63 15.74
N ALA A 180 6.91 -0.29 16.69
CA ALA A 180 5.94 0.79 16.56
C ALA A 180 6.62 2.17 16.47
N SER A 181 7.60 2.46 17.32
CA SER A 181 8.36 3.73 17.29
C SER A 181 9.15 3.89 15.99
N ALA A 182 9.66 2.80 15.42
CA ALA A 182 10.29 2.77 14.11
C ALA A 182 9.31 2.85 12.92
N LYS A 183 7.98 2.85 13.17
CA LYS A 183 6.90 2.78 12.17
C LYS A 183 7.02 1.57 11.23
N LYS A 184 7.59 0.46 11.72
CA LYS A 184 7.79 -0.78 10.98
C LYS A 184 7.17 -1.93 11.77
N THR A 185 5.89 -2.17 11.52
CA THR A 185 5.09 -3.14 12.27
C THR A 185 4.77 -4.41 11.48
N THR A 186 5.42 -4.64 10.34
CA THR A 186 5.23 -5.85 9.55
C THR A 186 5.77 -7.08 10.29
N TYR A 187 5.09 -8.24 10.15
CA TYR A 187 5.49 -9.45 10.86
C TYR A 187 6.93 -9.88 10.52
N GLN A 188 7.38 -9.71 9.26
CA GLN A 188 8.75 -10.03 8.86
C GLN A 188 9.76 -9.16 9.58
N TYR A 189 9.44 -7.88 9.79
CA TYR A 189 10.34 -6.97 10.49
C TYR A 189 10.42 -7.32 11.98
N MET A 190 9.28 -7.57 12.63
CA MET A 190 9.24 -8.02 14.02
C MET A 190 10.06 -9.29 14.23
N GLN A 191 9.87 -10.29 13.35
CA GLN A 191 10.61 -11.55 13.42
C GLN A 191 12.12 -11.34 13.21
N ALA A 192 12.52 -10.48 12.27
CA ALA A 192 13.94 -10.17 12.05
C ALA A 192 14.59 -9.47 13.24
N VAL A 193 13.89 -8.53 13.88
CA VAL A 193 14.37 -7.87 15.11
C VAL A 193 14.50 -8.88 16.24
N ALA A 194 13.51 -9.77 16.39
CA ALA A 194 13.52 -10.79 17.43
C ALA A 194 14.68 -11.78 17.29
N MET A 195 14.91 -12.28 16.07
CA MET A 195 16.06 -13.14 15.78
C MET A 195 17.37 -12.42 16.10
N ASN A 196 17.51 -11.16 15.69
CA ASN A 196 18.72 -10.38 15.97
C ASN A 196 18.95 -10.13 17.47
N TRP A 197 17.90 -9.91 18.26
CA TRP A 197 17.99 -9.74 19.71
C TRP A 197 18.33 -11.04 20.41
N HIS A 198 17.71 -12.14 19.98
CA HIS A 198 17.98 -13.48 20.50
C HIS A 198 19.41 -13.93 20.19
N GLU A 199 19.92 -13.68 18.98
CA GLU A 199 21.33 -13.93 18.61
C GLU A 199 22.31 -13.12 19.47
N GLN A 200 21.93 -11.92 19.90
CA GLN A 200 22.72 -11.09 20.82
C GLN A 200 22.52 -11.47 22.30
N GLY A 201 21.73 -12.51 22.59
CA GLY A 201 21.49 -12.98 23.95
C GLY A 201 20.66 -12.01 24.81
N VAL A 202 19.83 -11.17 24.18
CA VAL A 202 18.97 -10.24 24.90
C VAL A 202 17.81 -10.99 25.53
N ALA A 203 17.84 -11.12 26.85
CA ALA A 203 16.82 -11.83 27.63
C ALA A 203 16.06 -10.91 28.62
N THR A 204 16.49 -9.65 28.76
CA THR A 204 15.91 -8.69 29.72
C THR A 204 15.62 -7.35 29.06
N VAL A 205 14.62 -6.63 29.57
CA VAL A 205 14.26 -5.29 29.07
C VAL A 205 15.44 -4.33 29.20
N ALA A 206 16.22 -4.41 30.28
CA ALA A 206 17.40 -3.57 30.46
C ALA A 206 18.41 -3.73 29.31
N GLN A 207 18.74 -4.97 28.93
CA GLN A 207 19.62 -5.26 27.79
C GLN A 207 19.02 -4.77 26.47
N ALA A 208 17.71 -4.96 26.27
CA ALA A 208 17.03 -4.49 25.07
C ALA A 208 17.09 -2.96 24.94
N THR A 209 16.88 -2.23 26.03
CA THR A 209 16.95 -0.76 26.04
C THR A 209 18.36 -0.24 25.74
N GLU A 210 19.39 -0.89 26.27
CA GLU A 210 20.79 -0.53 26.00
C GLU A 210 21.16 -0.78 24.54
N LEU A 211 20.73 -1.92 23.99
CA LEU A 211 20.91 -2.27 22.58
C LEU A 211 20.24 -1.21 21.68
N VAL A 212 18.98 -0.84 21.94
CA VAL A 212 18.27 0.19 21.17
C VAL A 212 19.00 1.53 21.21
N LYS A 213 19.46 1.98 22.40
CA LYS A 213 20.27 3.20 22.53
C LYS A 213 21.54 3.14 21.68
N SER A 214 22.25 2.01 21.69
CA SER A 214 23.46 1.82 20.88
C SER A 214 23.17 1.88 19.37
N ILE A 215 22.03 1.33 18.92
CA ILE A 215 21.57 1.40 17.53
C ILE A 215 21.28 2.85 17.15
N GLU A 216 20.60 3.62 17.99
CA GLU A 216 20.28 5.03 17.73
C GLU A 216 21.54 5.90 17.67
N GLU A 217 22.47 5.72 18.59
CA GLU A 217 23.76 6.42 18.59
C GLU A 217 24.56 6.13 17.31
N SER A 218 24.57 4.86 16.86
CA SER A 218 25.27 4.47 15.64
C SER A 218 24.64 5.07 14.37
N LYS A 219 23.30 5.22 14.34
CA LYS A 219 22.58 5.91 13.26
C LYS A 219 22.93 7.40 13.23
N ASN A 220 22.97 8.06 14.39
CA ASN A 220 23.34 9.48 14.50
C ASN A 220 24.80 9.73 14.07
N LYS A 221 25.75 8.89 14.50
CA LYS A 221 27.17 8.97 14.07
C LYS A 221 27.34 8.77 12.56
N LYS A 222 26.52 7.90 11.93
CA LYS A 222 26.51 7.72 10.46
C LYS A 222 25.89 8.91 9.74
N GLN A 223 24.89 9.59 10.31
CA GLN A 223 24.34 10.82 9.72
C GLN A 223 25.33 11.99 9.81
N THR A 224 26.00 12.20 10.94
CA THR A 224 26.98 13.28 11.12
C THR A 224 28.23 13.09 10.25
N SER A 225 28.73 11.86 10.13
CA SER A 225 29.87 11.54 9.24
C SER A 225 29.51 11.64 7.75
N ARG A 226 28.28 11.30 7.35
CA ARG A 226 27.80 11.43 5.95
C ARG A 226 27.47 12.88 5.56
N ALA A 227 27.14 13.73 6.54
CA ALA A 227 27.04 15.17 6.37
C ALA A 227 28.44 15.81 6.24
N ALA A 228 29.42 15.38 7.04
CA ALA A 228 30.81 15.82 6.93
C ALA A 228 31.52 15.32 5.66
N SER A 229 31.14 14.15 5.11
CA SER A 229 31.67 13.66 3.83
C SER A 229 31.00 14.28 2.60
N LYS A 230 29.88 14.99 2.77
CA LYS A 230 29.23 15.77 1.69
C LYS A 230 29.89 17.14 1.49
N SER A 231 30.66 17.66 2.46
CA SER A 231 31.42 18.90 2.32
C SER A 231 32.82 18.72 1.71
N SER A 232 33.26 17.49 1.43
CA SER A 232 34.47 17.19 0.67
C SER A 232 34.14 16.37 -0.59
N GLY A 233 33.30 16.96 -1.44
CA GLY A 233 32.94 16.38 -2.73
C GLY A 233 34.17 16.22 -3.63
N LYS A 234 34.60 14.97 -3.84
CA LYS A 234 35.46 14.60 -4.98
C LYS A 234 34.73 15.02 -6.26
N ALA A 235 35.36 15.91 -7.03
CA ALA A 235 34.81 16.42 -8.28
C ALA A 235 34.56 15.29 -9.28
N ASN A 236 33.28 15.03 -9.59
CA ASN A 236 32.91 14.14 -10.69
C ASN A 236 33.09 14.89 -12.02
N LYS A 237 33.85 14.29 -12.95
CA LYS A 237 34.25 14.83 -14.26
C LYS A 237 33.09 15.23 -15.21
N PHE A 238 31.84 14.98 -14.84
CA PHE A 238 30.64 15.36 -15.59
C PHE A 238 29.92 16.61 -15.06
N ILE A 239 30.38 17.18 -13.94
CA ILE A 239 29.87 18.43 -13.37
C ILE A 239 31.03 19.43 -13.34
N ASN A 240 31.50 19.81 -14.52
CA ASN A 240 32.42 20.94 -14.69
C ASN A 240 32.04 21.74 -15.94
N LEU A 241 30.74 22.02 -16.09
CA LEU A 241 30.32 23.16 -16.89
C LEU A 241 30.37 24.35 -15.95
N GLU A 242 31.32 25.25 -16.14
CA GLU A 242 31.22 26.60 -15.60
C GLU A 242 29.87 27.15 -16.05
N GLN A 243 29.02 27.52 -15.08
CA GLN A 243 27.85 28.34 -15.37
C GLN A 243 28.39 29.62 -16.01
N ARG A 244 28.29 29.74 -17.33
CA ARG A 244 28.50 31.03 -17.97
C ARG A 244 27.50 31.98 -17.33
N GLU A 245 28.00 32.96 -16.58
CA GLU A 245 27.22 34.15 -16.27
C GLU A 245 26.83 34.75 -17.61
N VAL A 246 25.59 34.48 -18.00
CA VAL A 246 25.01 35.13 -19.16
C VAL A 246 24.77 36.56 -18.72
N ASP A 247 25.63 37.48 -19.15
CA ASP A 247 25.41 38.91 -18.95
C ASP A 247 24.18 39.33 -19.76
N TYR A 248 23.03 39.25 -19.10
CA TYR A 248 21.72 39.55 -19.68
C TYR A 248 21.64 41.00 -20.15
N ASP A 249 22.40 41.92 -19.55
CA ASP A 249 22.44 43.33 -19.95
C ASP A 249 23.06 43.48 -21.35
N SER A 250 24.11 42.71 -21.66
CA SER A 250 24.70 42.70 -23.01
C SER A 250 23.72 42.18 -24.08
N ILE A 251 22.90 41.18 -23.75
CA ILE A 251 21.93 40.58 -24.69
C ILE A 251 20.76 41.52 -24.94
N VAL A 252 20.29 42.21 -23.91
CA VAL A 252 19.23 43.22 -24.03
C VAL A 252 19.73 44.39 -24.88
N ASN A 253 20.95 44.87 -24.64
CA ASN A 253 21.55 45.96 -25.41
C ASN A 253 21.79 45.60 -26.88
N LEU A 254 22.14 44.36 -27.19
CA LEU A 254 22.30 43.90 -28.58
C LEU A 254 20.96 43.89 -29.33
N ARG A 255 19.88 43.51 -28.64
CA ARG A 255 18.52 43.52 -29.22
C ARG A 255 18.00 44.93 -29.41
N THR A 256 18.23 45.84 -28.47
CA THR A 256 17.78 47.24 -28.61
C THR A 256 18.54 47.95 -29.73
N LEU A 257 19.85 47.75 -29.85
CA LEU A 257 20.66 48.32 -30.94
C LEU A 257 20.26 47.77 -32.32
N ASN A 258 19.97 46.47 -32.43
CA ASN A 258 19.47 45.90 -33.68
C ASN A 258 18.05 46.39 -34.03
N ARG A 259 17.22 46.70 -33.02
CA ARG A 259 15.91 47.32 -33.23
C ARG A 259 16.03 48.76 -33.73
N MET A 260 17.01 49.51 -33.23
CA MET A 260 17.28 50.88 -33.67
C MET A 260 17.85 50.95 -35.09
N LYS A 261 18.72 50.01 -35.48
CA LYS A 261 19.28 49.94 -36.85
C LYS A 261 18.26 49.59 -37.93
N ASN A 262 17.18 48.91 -37.58
CA ASN A 262 16.11 48.54 -38.52
C ASN A 262 15.01 49.60 -38.67
N VAL A 263 15.11 50.74 -37.97
CA VAL A 263 14.14 51.86 -38.03
C VAL A 263 14.68 53.05 -38.83
N THR A 264 15.97 53.03 -39.20
CA THR A 264 16.63 54.14 -39.93
C THR A 264 17.03 53.80 -41.37
N ASN A 265 16.24 52.98 -42.07
CA ASN A 265 16.30 52.80 -43.52
C ASN A 265 14.90 52.84 -44.11
#